data_AF-A0A957V449-F1
#
_entry.id   AF-A0A957V449-F1
#
_cell.length_a   1.000
_cell.length_b   1.000
_cell.length_c   1.000
_cell.angle_alpha   90.00
_cell.angle_beta   90.00
_cell.angle_gamma   90.00
#
_symmetry.space_group_name_H-M   'P 1'
#
loop_
_entity.id
_entity.type
_entity.pdbx_description
1 polymer ?
#
loop_
_entity_poly.entity_id
_entity_poly.type
_entity_poly.pdbx_seq_one_letter_code
_entity_poly.pdbx_strand_id
1 'polypeptide(L)' 'YHTPKLPGMGDVDWGKFFSTLTDTGYNGPVAVEVEDRAYEGSLELRTASLIQSLAYLRQYLTVDL' A
#
# COMPACT_ATOMS: atom_id res chain seq x y z
N TYR A 1 12.15 15.85 6.65
CA TYR A 1 12.65 14.83 5.71
C TYR A 1 11.88 13.56 6.00
N HIS A 2 11.26 12.94 4.99
CA HIS A 2 10.47 11.72 5.19
C HIS A 2 11.30 10.51 4.73
N THR A 3 11.11 9.38 5.41
CA THR A 3 11.67 8.10 4.99
C THR A 3 10.51 7.27 4.44
N PRO A 4 10.36 7.17 3.10
CA PRO A 4 9.27 6.40 2.51
C PRO A 4 9.36 4.93 2.93
N LYS A 5 8.20 4.35 3.21
CA LYS A 5 8.01 2.98 3.67
C LYS A 5 6.82 2.36 2.95
N LEU A 6 6.89 1.06 2.71
CA LEU A 6 5.76 0.30 2.15
C LEU A 6 4.54 0.35 3.10
N PRO A 7 3.32 0.12 2.58
CA PRO A 7 2.15 -0.13 3.40
C PRO A 7 2.42 -1.15 4.51
N GLY A 8 2.03 -0.81 5.75
CA GLY A 8 2.28 -1.63 6.93
C GLY A 8 3.65 -1.49 7.60
N MET A 9 4.57 -0.70 7.02
CA MET A 9 5.91 -0.47 7.57
C MET A 9 6.18 0.99 7.96
N GLY A 10 5.17 1.85 7.86
CA GLY A 10 5.24 3.28 8.21
C GLY A 10 4.05 3.72 9.03
N ASP A 11 3.88 5.03 9.18
CA ASP A 11 2.94 5.62 10.15
C ASP A 11 1.53 5.88 9.61
N VAL A 12 1.23 5.46 8.38
CA VAL A 12 -0.11 5.64 7.78
C VAL A 12 -1.13 4.76 8.49
N ASP A 13 -2.19 5.37 9.01
CA ASP A 13 -3.38 4.66 9.48
C ASP A 13 -4.22 4.21 8.28
N TRP A 14 -3.93 2.99 7.80
CA TRP A 14 -4.60 2.39 6.65
C TRP A 14 -6.07 2.07 6.90
N GLY A 15 -6.45 1.76 8.15
CA GLY A 15 -7.85 1.53 8.52
C GLY A 15 -8.68 2.80 8.32
N LYS A 16 -8.18 3.93 8.82
CA LYS A 16 -8.82 5.25 8.60
C LYS A 16 -8.81 5.67 7.14
N PHE A 17 -7.75 5.36 6.40
CA PHE A 17 -7.65 5.68 4.98
C PHE A 17 -8.77 4.99 4.18
N PHE A 18 -8.91 3.66 4.32
CA PHE A 18 -9.93 2.89 3.59
C PHE A 18 -11.35 3.13 4.12
N SER A 19 -11.53 3.41 5.42
CA SER A 19 -12.85 3.81 5.94
C SER A 19 -13.32 5.10 5.28
N THR A 20 -12.43 6.08 5.13
CA THR A 20 -12.75 7.38 4.50
C THR A 20 -13.13 7.21 3.01
N LEU A 21 -12.40 6.36 2.27
CA LEU A 21 -12.76 6.06 0.88
C LEU A 21 -14.15 5.42 0.79
N THR A 22 -14.45 4.48 1.69
CA THR A 22 -15.76 3.80 1.74
C THR A 22 -16.88 4.78 2.10
N ASP A 23 -16.69 5.59 3.14
CA ASP A 23 -17.68 6.56 3.64
C ASP A 23 -18.02 7.63 2.59
N THR A 24 -17.07 7.96 1.73
CA THR A 24 -17.27 8.93 0.63
C THR A 24 -17.84 8.31 -0.64
N GLY A 25 -18.06 6.99 -0.66
CA GLY A 25 -18.57 6.25 -1.83
C GLY A 25 -17.56 6.11 -2.96
N TYR A 26 -16.25 6.22 -2.68
CA TYR A 26 -15.21 6.04 -3.68
C TYR A 26 -15.08 4.55 -4.05
N ASN A 27 -15.32 4.24 -5.33
CA ASN A 27 -15.24 2.89 -5.89
C ASN A 27 -14.16 2.77 -6.98
N GLY A 28 -13.20 3.69 -7.01
CA GLY A 28 -12.10 3.70 -7.98
C GLY A 28 -10.89 2.87 -7.53
N PRO A 29 -9.83 2.80 -8.37
CA PRO A 29 -8.62 2.07 -8.05
C PRO A 29 -7.74 2.80 -7.02
N VAL A 30 -7.11 2.04 -6.12
CA VAL A 30 -6.00 2.50 -5.27
C VAL A 30 -4.70 1.97 -5.85
N ALA A 31 -3.75 2.86 -6.15
CA ALA A 31 -2.45 2.51 -6.70
C ALA A 31 -1.37 2.52 -5.62
N VAL A 32 -0.43 1.57 -5.69
CA VAL A 32 0.76 1.55 -4.85
C VAL A 32 1.94 2.12 -5.65
N GLU A 33 2.54 3.17 -5.11
CA GLU A 33 3.81 3.72 -5.59
C GLU A 33 4.93 3.35 -4.60
N VAL A 34 6.05 2.83 -5.11
CA VAL A 34 7.15 2.32 -4.28
C VAL A 34 8.36 3.24 -4.39
N GLU A 35 8.63 3.95 -3.30
CA GLU A 35 9.84 4.79 -3.12
C GLU A 35 10.71 4.35 -1.93
N ASP A 36 10.41 3.21 -1.30
CA ASP A 36 11.22 2.70 -0.19
C ASP A 36 12.60 2.26 -0.73
N ARG A 37 13.65 2.96 -0.27
CA ARG A 37 15.04 2.72 -0.66
C ARG A 37 15.52 1.29 -0.43
N ALA A 38 14.91 0.57 0.52
CA ALA A 38 15.24 -0.85 0.73
C ALA A 38 14.86 -1.74 -0.46
N TYR A 39 13.96 -1.29 -1.33
CA TYR A 39 13.40 -2.07 -2.44
C TYR A 39 13.73 -1.51 -3.84
N GLU A 40 14.50 -0.41 -3.95
CA GLU A 40 14.74 0.27 -5.23
C GLU A 40 15.82 -0.40 -6.11
N GLY A 41 16.67 -1.25 -5.53
CA GLY A 41 17.91 -1.71 -6.15
C GLY A 41 17.75 -2.67 -7.34
N SER A 42 16.91 -3.70 -7.21
CA SER A 42 16.74 -4.75 -8.24
C SER A 42 15.29 -4.93 -8.67
N LEU A 43 15.06 -5.55 -9.83
CA LEU A 43 13.70 -5.85 -10.28
C LEU A 43 12.99 -6.79 -9.30
N GLU A 44 13.70 -7.78 -8.78
CA GLU A 44 13.19 -8.74 -7.80
C GLU A 44 12.73 -8.03 -6.52
N LEU A 45 13.50 -7.05 -6.04
CA LEU A 45 13.12 -6.24 -4.89
C LEU A 45 11.89 -5.37 -5.18
N ARG A 46 11.82 -4.75 -6.37
CA ARG A 46 10.65 -3.97 -6.79
C ARG A 46 9.40 -4.84 -6.96
N THR A 47 9.55 -6.09 -7.36
CA THR A 47 8.42 -7.04 -7.40
C THR A 47 8.03 -7.48 -5.98
N ALA A 48 9.00 -7.76 -5.11
CA ALA A 48 8.76 -8.14 -3.73
C ALA A 48 8.02 -7.05 -2.94
N SER A 49 8.33 -5.77 -3.19
CA SER A 49 7.63 -4.65 -2.54
C SER A 49 6.15 -4.59 -2.92
N LEU A 50 5.80 -4.84 -4.18
CA LEU A 50 4.40 -4.88 -4.62
C LEU A 50 3.65 -6.06 -4.00
N ILE A 51 4.27 -7.24 -3.94
CA ILE A 51 3.68 -8.42 -3.29
C ILE A 51 3.44 -8.16 -1.80
N GLN A 52 4.42 -7.60 -1.11
CA GLN A 52 4.32 -7.28 0.32
C GLN A 52 3.26 -6.21 0.58
N SER A 53 3.21 -5.18 -0.25
CA SER A 53 2.21 -4.12 -0.17
C SER A 53 0.80 -4.69 -0.34
N LEU A 54 0.59 -5.56 -1.35
CA LEU A 54 -0.69 -6.23 -1.57
C LEU A 54 -1.06 -7.14 -0.39
N ALA A 55 -0.12 -7.95 0.10
CA ALA A 55 -0.36 -8.85 1.23
C ALA A 55 -0.84 -8.09 2.48
N TYR A 56 -0.26 -6.91 2.75
CA TYR A 56 -0.72 -6.06 3.84
C TYR A 56 -2.06 -5.39 3.53
N LEU A 57 -2.23 -4.78 2.35
CA LEU A 57 -3.41 -3.99 2.02
C LEU A 57 -4.67 -4.84 1.83
N ARG A 58 -4.53 -6.12 1.46
CA ARG A 58 -5.65 -7.04 1.22
C ARG A 58 -6.65 -7.11 2.37
N GLN A 59 -6.21 -6.92 3.61
CA GLN A 59 -7.09 -6.93 4.79
C GLN A 59 -8.09 -5.77 4.84
N TYR A 60 -7.88 -4.70 4.05
CA TYR A 60 -8.75 -3.52 3.99
C TYR A 60 -9.61 -3.47 2.72
N LEU A 61 -9.37 -4.38 1.79
CA LEU A 61 -10.09 -4.42 0.51
C LEU A 61 -11.33 -5.30 0.65
N THR A 62 -12.44 -4.85 0.05
CA THR A 62 -13.72 -5.57 0.00
C THR A 62 -13.83 -6.47 -1.22
N VAL A 63 -12.85 -6.42 -2.12
CA VAL A 63 -12.82 -7.18 -3.38
C VAL A 63 -11.89 -8.40 -3.24
N ASP A 64 -12.32 -9.53 -3.82
CA ASP A 64 -11.47 -10.71 -3.92
C ASP A 64 -10.42 -10.51 -5.04
N LEU A 65 -9.14 -10.50 -4.65
CA LEU A 65 -7.97 -10.36 -5.54
C LEU A 65 -7.17 -11.66 -5.69
#